data_AF-A0A1I4FU50-F1
#
_entry.id   AF-A0A1I4FU50-F1
#
_cell.length_a   1.000
_cell.length_b   1.000
_cell.length_c   1.000
_cell.angle_alpha   90.00
_cell.angle_beta   90.00
_cell.angle_gamma   90.00
#
_symmetry.space_group_name_H-M   'P 1'
#
loop_
_entity.id
_entity.type
_entity.pdbx_description
1 polymer ?
#
loop_
_entity_poly.entity_id
_entity_poly.type
_entity_poly.pdbx_seq_one_letter_code
_entity_poly.pdbx_strand_id
1 'polypeptide(L)'
;MVVNTNNYVGRPVLACGCTATALHRDIQSQMIALPLQGDIRLRDTVEKVDWLGATIVQAEIMCRHGIVLSDHVVRTKASNLRQLYLLSSSICVAEVTGKIFVQVTKSREVLLALFKNLVPHRRLGGIHAYLDYIRPSYEELEHGSYRVVVITKTDQGYDLEMKQLGKRSSASLIPYYVLDAFASRLVNHLKSRYVTLSYQQNGIVKQLLTTFDPVKYCHYLNVSLEEGEQILARDWHDADTLGYLSFIDHLHPNRMVSVPIIHTVSITHPFIIS
;
A
#
# COMPACT_ATOMS: atom_id res chain seq x y z
N MET A 1 -29.07 -24.21 47.40
CA MET A 1 -28.09 -23.49 46.57
C MET A 1 -28.19 -24.04 45.16
N VAL A 2 -28.91 -23.34 44.29
CA VAL A 2 -28.99 -23.64 42.86
C VAL A 2 -28.47 -22.39 42.18
N VAL A 3 -27.26 -22.47 41.62
CA VAL A 3 -26.66 -21.37 40.85
C VAL A 3 -27.29 -21.41 39.47
N ASN A 4 -28.14 -20.42 39.22
CA ASN A 4 -28.83 -20.22 37.96
C ASN A 4 -27.85 -19.59 36.96
N THR A 5 -27.29 -20.41 36.06
CA THR A 5 -26.55 -19.94 34.88
C THR A 5 -27.54 -19.63 33.79
N ASN A 6 -27.87 -18.35 33.58
CA ASN A 6 -28.31 -17.83 32.29
C ASN A 6 -28.43 -16.31 32.36
N ASN A 7 -27.41 -15.62 31.84
CA ASN A 7 -27.50 -14.25 31.33
C ASN A 7 -26.27 -13.99 30.44
N TYR A 8 -26.19 -14.69 29.30
CA TYR A 8 -25.42 -14.24 28.15
C TYR A 8 -26.39 -13.57 27.18
N VAL A 9 -26.64 -12.29 27.42
CA VAL A 9 -27.42 -11.43 26.53
C VAL A 9 -26.53 -11.03 25.36
N GLY A 10 -26.91 -11.47 24.16
CA GLY A 10 -26.67 -10.82 22.87
C GLY A 10 -25.21 -10.54 22.47
N ARG A 11 -24.55 -11.50 21.80
CA ARG A 11 -23.53 -11.14 20.80
C ARG A 11 -24.23 -10.87 19.47
N PRO A 12 -24.11 -9.66 18.88
CA PRO A 12 -24.54 -9.47 17.52
C PRO A 12 -23.56 -10.24 16.63
N VAL A 13 -24.05 -11.28 15.97
CA VAL A 13 -23.37 -11.90 14.83
C VAL A 13 -23.48 -10.91 13.68
N LEU A 14 -22.54 -9.96 13.60
CA LEU A 14 -22.47 -9.03 12.49
C LEU A 14 -21.66 -9.66 11.35
N ALA A 15 -22.25 -9.59 10.16
CA ALA A 15 -21.72 -10.13 8.92
C ALA A 15 -20.34 -9.54 8.58
N CYS A 16 -19.26 -10.28 8.85
CA CYS A 16 -17.86 -9.85 8.66
C CYS A 16 -17.42 -9.62 7.20
N GLY A 17 -18.27 -9.82 6.19
CA GLY A 17 -17.90 -9.60 4.79
C GLY A 17 -18.05 -8.15 4.32
N CYS A 18 -19.06 -7.43 4.82
CA CYS A 18 -19.43 -6.13 4.28
C CYS A 18 -18.56 -4.98 4.81
N THR A 19 -18.01 -5.11 6.01
CA THR A 19 -17.29 -4.02 6.70
C THR A 19 -15.91 -3.77 6.11
N ALA A 20 -15.15 -4.82 5.78
CA ALA A 20 -13.81 -4.67 5.20
C ALA A 20 -13.82 -4.02 3.81
N THR A 21 -14.77 -4.44 2.96
CA THR A 21 -14.94 -3.85 1.63
C THR A 21 -15.44 -2.41 1.70
N ALA A 22 -16.37 -2.10 2.61
CA ALA A 22 -16.83 -0.72 2.84
C ALA A 22 -15.66 0.17 3.31
N LEU A 23 -14.87 -0.31 4.27
CA LEU A 23 -13.70 0.38 4.79
C LEU A 23 -12.69 0.75 3.68
N HIS A 24 -12.37 -0.21 2.80
CA HIS A 24 -11.46 0.03 1.68
C HIS A 24 -12.03 1.04 0.67
N ARG A 25 -13.34 0.97 0.37
CA ARG A 25 -14.01 1.94 -0.50
C ARG A 25 -14.00 3.35 0.08
N ASP A 26 -14.20 3.48 1.39
CA ASP A 26 -14.19 4.79 2.05
C ASP A 26 -12.80 5.42 1.99
N ILE A 27 -11.74 4.65 2.26
CA ILE A 27 -10.35 5.14 2.15
C ILE A 27 -10.03 5.54 0.72
N GLN A 28 -10.41 4.71 -0.27
CA GLN A 28 -10.22 5.04 -1.68
C GLN A 28 -10.96 6.32 -2.06
N SER A 29 -12.19 6.51 -1.57
CA SER A 29 -13.00 7.71 -1.81
C SER A 29 -12.37 8.95 -1.16
N GLN A 30 -11.83 8.82 0.05
CA GLN A 30 -11.09 9.89 0.71
C GLN A 30 -9.78 10.23 -0.03
N MET A 31 -9.08 9.21 -0.53
CA MET A 31 -7.91 9.39 -1.39
C MET A 31 -8.25 10.10 -2.69
N ILE A 32 -9.47 9.92 -3.22
CA ILE A 32 -9.98 10.66 -4.39
C ILE A 32 -10.34 12.11 -4.04
N ALA A 33 -10.79 12.36 -2.82
CA ALA A 33 -11.17 13.69 -2.35
C ALA A 33 -9.99 14.56 -1.86
N LEU A 34 -8.82 13.95 -1.59
CA LEU A 34 -7.67 14.66 -1.03
C LEU A 34 -7.20 15.80 -1.96
N PRO A 35 -7.11 17.06 -1.53
CA PRO A 35 -6.54 18.11 -2.39
C PRO A 35 -5.07 17.79 -2.66
N LEU A 36 -4.63 17.96 -3.92
CA LEU A 36 -3.22 17.83 -4.27
C LEU A 36 -2.42 19.10 -3.92
N GLN A 37 -3.07 20.19 -3.48
CA GLN A 37 -2.38 21.40 -3.05
C GLN A 37 -2.10 21.38 -1.55
N GLY A 38 -0.91 21.83 -1.15
CA GLY A 38 -0.49 21.89 0.25
C GLY A 38 0.24 20.63 0.71
N ASP A 39 0.33 20.44 2.03
CA ASP A 39 1.03 19.29 2.61
C ASP A 39 0.25 17.99 2.41
N ILE A 40 0.86 17.03 1.72
CA ILE A 40 0.32 15.70 1.45
C ILE A 40 1.07 14.71 2.33
N ARG A 41 0.33 13.96 3.14
CA ARG A 41 0.88 12.84 3.90
C ARG A 41 0.05 11.60 3.62
N LEU A 42 0.56 10.73 2.76
CA LEU A 42 -0.15 9.51 2.36
C LEU A 42 -0.38 8.57 3.55
N ARG A 43 0.56 8.55 4.50
CA ARG A 43 0.42 7.79 5.75
C ARG A 43 -0.77 8.28 6.57
N ASP A 44 -0.93 9.58 6.72
CA ASP A 44 -2.04 10.20 7.47
C ASP A 44 -3.40 9.94 6.81
N THR A 45 -3.43 9.63 5.51
CA THR A 45 -4.69 9.24 4.84
C THR A 45 -5.08 7.80 5.17
N VAL A 46 -4.09 6.92 5.37
CA VAL A 46 -4.31 5.61 5.97
C VAL A 46 -4.77 5.77 7.43
N GLU A 47 -4.33 6.79 8.16
CA GLU A 47 -4.81 7.03 9.53
C GLU A 47 -6.32 7.33 9.66
N LYS A 48 -7.02 7.65 8.56
CA LYS A 48 -8.48 7.87 8.53
C LYS A 48 -9.31 6.61 8.38
N VAL A 49 -8.68 5.44 8.28
CA VAL A 49 -9.37 4.13 8.41
C VAL A 49 -10.10 4.08 9.76
N ASP A 50 -11.30 3.50 9.81
CA ASP A 50 -11.87 3.03 11.08
C ASP A 50 -11.00 1.91 11.67
N TRP A 51 -9.96 2.34 12.38
CA TRP A 51 -8.98 1.46 12.96
C TRP A 51 -9.53 0.65 14.12
N LEU A 52 -10.59 1.12 14.78
CA LEU A 52 -11.24 0.35 15.82
C LEU A 52 -11.96 -0.84 15.18
N GLY A 53 -12.73 -0.60 14.13
CA GLY A 53 -13.34 -1.66 13.31
C GLY A 53 -12.32 -2.66 12.79
N ALA A 54 -11.21 -2.18 12.19
CA ALA A 54 -10.13 -3.05 11.70
C ALA A 54 -9.49 -3.90 12.80
N THR A 55 -9.21 -3.31 13.98
CA THR A 55 -8.67 -4.03 15.15
C THR A 55 -9.62 -5.13 15.62
N ILE A 56 -10.93 -4.83 15.72
CA ILE A 56 -11.95 -5.80 16.17
C ILE A 56 -12.06 -6.95 15.17
N VAL A 57 -12.20 -6.64 13.88
CA VAL A 57 -12.32 -7.66 12.82
C VAL A 57 -11.10 -8.58 12.80
N GLN A 58 -9.89 -8.03 12.95
CA GLN A 58 -8.69 -8.87 12.96
C GLN A 58 -8.61 -9.74 14.21
N ALA A 59 -9.01 -9.23 15.37
CA ALA A 59 -9.07 -10.03 16.59
C ALA A 59 -10.03 -11.22 16.43
N GLU A 60 -11.19 -10.99 15.80
CA GLU A 60 -12.16 -12.06 15.48
C GLU A 60 -11.59 -13.09 14.51
N ILE A 61 -10.87 -12.66 13.47
CA ILE A 61 -10.19 -13.57 12.54
C ILE A 61 -9.19 -14.46 13.30
N MET A 62 -8.39 -13.88 14.19
CA MET A 62 -7.44 -14.66 15.01
C MET A 62 -8.17 -15.66 15.92
N CYS A 63 -9.27 -15.27 16.56
CA CYS A 63 -10.10 -16.17 17.36
C CYS A 63 -10.69 -17.33 16.54
N ARG A 64 -11.14 -17.09 15.30
CA ARG A 64 -11.61 -18.16 14.40
C ARG A 64 -10.50 -19.13 14.00
N HIS A 65 -9.25 -18.68 14.02
CA HIS A 65 -8.07 -19.52 13.84
C HIS A 65 -7.57 -20.19 15.13
N GLY A 66 -8.35 -20.12 16.22
CA GLY A 66 -8.02 -20.76 17.51
C GLY A 66 -7.13 -19.93 18.42
N ILE A 67 -6.82 -18.67 18.08
CA ILE A 67 -6.01 -17.77 18.89
C ILE A 67 -6.93 -16.92 19.76
N VAL A 68 -7.10 -17.29 21.01
CA VAL A 68 -7.95 -16.55 21.95
C VAL A 68 -7.22 -15.28 22.41
N LEU A 69 -7.80 -14.12 22.12
CA LEU A 69 -7.29 -12.82 22.54
C LEU A 69 -8.18 -12.26 23.66
N SER A 70 -7.58 -11.83 24.77
CA SER A 70 -8.30 -11.10 25.82
C SER A 70 -8.49 -9.63 25.43
N ASP A 71 -9.50 -8.98 26.01
CA ASP A 71 -9.74 -7.53 25.81
C ASP A 71 -8.52 -6.67 26.17
N HIS A 72 -7.70 -7.12 27.11
CA HIS A 72 -6.45 -6.46 27.45
C HIS A 72 -5.44 -6.52 26.29
N VAL A 73 -5.29 -7.69 25.65
CA VAL A 73 -4.39 -7.86 24.49
C VAL A 73 -4.90 -7.07 23.29
N VAL A 74 -6.21 -7.11 23.01
CA VAL A 74 -6.81 -6.35 21.89
C VAL A 74 -6.51 -4.85 22.03
N ARG A 75 -6.62 -4.31 23.25
CA ARG A 75 -6.31 -2.90 23.53
C ARG A 75 -4.81 -2.59 23.46
N THR A 76 -3.98 -3.38 24.14
CA THR A 76 -2.53 -3.10 24.22
C THR A 76 -1.76 -3.40 22.93
N LYS A 77 -2.29 -4.27 22.06
CA LYS A 77 -1.70 -4.64 20.77
C LYS A 77 -2.51 -4.14 19.58
N ALA A 78 -3.36 -3.13 19.77
CA ALA A 78 -4.23 -2.58 18.73
C ALA A 78 -3.47 -2.20 17.44
N SER A 79 -2.30 -1.55 17.56
CA SER A 79 -1.48 -1.20 16.40
C SER A 79 -1.05 -2.43 15.59
N ASN A 80 -0.62 -3.50 16.26
CA ASN A 80 -0.20 -4.73 15.58
C ASN A 80 -1.40 -5.46 14.95
N LEU A 81 -2.57 -5.44 15.59
CA LEU A 81 -3.82 -5.94 14.99
C LEU A 81 -4.18 -5.17 13.72
N ARG A 82 -3.97 -3.85 13.67
CA ARG A 82 -4.21 -3.04 12.46
C ARG A 82 -3.26 -3.42 11.34
N GLN A 83 -1.97 -3.56 11.61
CA GLN A 83 -0.99 -3.96 10.59
C GLN A 83 -1.31 -5.35 10.02
N LEU A 84 -1.67 -6.28 10.92
CA LEU A 84 -2.08 -7.62 10.53
C LEU A 84 -3.38 -7.60 9.69
N TYR A 85 -4.35 -6.77 10.05
CA TYR A 85 -5.55 -6.54 9.24
C TYR A 85 -5.21 -6.08 7.82
N LEU A 86 -4.35 -5.06 7.67
CA LEU A 86 -3.95 -4.55 6.35
C LEU A 86 -3.28 -5.64 5.51
N LEU A 87 -2.33 -6.38 6.11
CA LEU A 87 -1.65 -7.48 5.43
C LEU A 87 -2.62 -8.60 5.02
N SER A 88 -3.58 -8.93 5.87
CA SER A 88 -4.54 -10.01 5.62
C SER A 88 -5.68 -9.62 4.67
N SER A 89 -5.88 -8.33 4.39
CA SER A 89 -7.00 -7.84 3.57
C SER A 89 -6.61 -7.24 2.22
N SER A 90 -5.33 -6.90 2.01
CA SER A 90 -4.87 -6.34 0.73
C SER A 90 -3.38 -6.63 0.43
N ILE A 91 -2.95 -6.22 -0.77
CA ILE A 91 -1.52 -5.98 -1.03
C ILE A 91 -1.13 -4.68 -0.33
N CYS A 92 -0.05 -4.72 0.44
CA CYS A 92 0.55 -3.55 1.07
C CYS A 92 1.93 -3.30 0.48
N VAL A 93 2.37 -2.06 0.50
CA VAL A 93 3.75 -1.65 0.23
C VAL A 93 4.44 -1.47 1.58
N ALA A 94 5.59 -2.13 1.74
CA ALA A 94 6.39 -2.07 2.95
C ALA A 94 7.78 -1.50 2.67
N GLU A 95 8.27 -0.67 3.59
CA GLU A 95 9.59 -0.04 3.53
C GLU A 95 10.64 -0.91 4.25
N VAL A 96 11.62 -1.45 3.52
CA VAL A 96 12.60 -2.40 4.09
C VAL A 96 13.87 -1.72 4.60
N THR A 97 14.41 -0.76 3.84
CA THR A 97 15.72 -0.13 4.12
C THR A 97 15.69 1.40 4.09
N GLY A 98 14.53 2.02 4.25
CA GLY A 98 14.40 3.48 4.10
C GLY A 98 14.33 3.97 2.63
N LYS A 99 14.53 3.06 1.69
CA LYS A 99 14.68 3.35 0.25
C LYS A 99 14.04 2.29 -0.65
N ILE A 100 14.05 1.05 -0.19
CA ILE A 100 13.50 -0.09 -0.92
C ILE A 100 12.08 -0.35 -0.42
N PHE A 101 11.14 -0.31 -1.35
CA PHE A 101 9.76 -0.69 -1.14
C PHE A 101 9.51 -2.07 -1.75
N VAL A 102 8.70 -2.89 -1.09
CA VAL A 102 8.29 -4.19 -1.61
C VAL A 102 6.78 -4.37 -1.44
N GLN A 103 6.14 -5.04 -2.39
CA GLN A 103 4.75 -5.45 -2.23
C GLN A 103 4.69 -6.69 -1.35
N VAL A 104 3.86 -6.67 -0.32
CA VAL A 104 3.69 -7.75 0.66
C VAL A 104 2.23 -8.02 0.91
N THR A 105 1.90 -9.28 1.20
CA THR A 105 0.55 -9.65 1.61
C THR A 105 0.53 -10.87 2.52
N LYS A 106 -0.56 -11.00 3.29
CA LYS A 106 -1.03 -12.19 3.98
C LYS A 106 -2.46 -12.56 3.55
N SER A 107 -3.01 -11.93 2.51
CA SER A 107 -4.36 -12.19 2.04
C SER A 107 -4.37 -13.45 1.16
N ARG A 108 -5.18 -14.42 1.58
CA ARG A 108 -5.42 -15.65 0.80
C ARG A 108 -6.04 -15.32 -0.56
N GLU A 109 -6.97 -14.38 -0.58
CA GLU A 109 -7.72 -13.97 -1.76
C GLU A 109 -6.80 -13.32 -2.79
N VAL A 110 -5.87 -12.48 -2.34
CA VAL A 110 -4.82 -11.90 -3.19
C VAL A 110 -3.96 -12.99 -3.81
N LEU A 111 -3.45 -13.93 -3.01
CA LEU A 111 -2.61 -15.02 -3.53
C LEU A 111 -3.36 -15.90 -4.54
N LEU A 112 -4.64 -16.20 -4.27
CA LEU A 112 -5.51 -16.93 -5.20
C LEU A 112 -5.72 -16.16 -6.51
N ALA A 113 -5.91 -14.85 -6.45
CA ALA A 113 -6.07 -14.01 -7.64
C ALA A 113 -4.79 -13.96 -8.49
N LEU A 114 -3.61 -13.97 -7.85
CA LEU A 114 -2.31 -13.95 -8.53
C LEU A 114 -1.95 -15.28 -9.20
N PHE A 115 -2.56 -16.40 -8.79
CA PHE A 115 -2.16 -17.74 -9.19
C PHE A 115 -2.00 -17.93 -10.72
N LYS A 116 -2.96 -17.43 -11.50
CA LYS A 116 -2.94 -17.56 -12.98
C LYS A 116 -1.79 -16.77 -13.63
N ASN A 117 -1.30 -15.75 -12.94
CA ASN A 117 -0.29 -14.83 -13.42
C ASN A 117 1.08 -15.09 -12.81
N LEU A 118 1.27 -16.19 -12.05
CA LEU A 118 2.58 -16.54 -11.52
C LEU A 118 3.56 -16.88 -12.63
N VAL A 119 4.86 -16.75 -12.37
CA VAL A 119 5.89 -17.26 -13.28
C VAL A 119 5.76 -18.79 -13.47
N PRO A 120 6.06 -19.34 -14.66
CA PRO A 120 5.71 -20.73 -15.00
C PRO A 120 6.19 -21.79 -14.01
N HIS A 121 7.41 -21.65 -13.49
CA HIS A 121 7.99 -22.61 -12.54
C HIS A 121 7.28 -22.59 -11.16
N ARG A 122 6.66 -21.47 -10.77
CA ARG A 122 5.88 -21.36 -9.53
C ARG A 122 4.47 -21.94 -9.67
N ARG A 123 3.90 -21.94 -10.89
CA ARG A 123 2.55 -22.49 -11.13
C ARG A 123 2.47 -23.99 -10.82
N LEU A 124 3.54 -24.74 -11.10
CA LEU A 124 3.62 -26.18 -10.86
C LEU A 124 3.52 -26.53 -9.37
N GLY A 125 4.10 -25.71 -8.50
CA GLY A 125 4.03 -25.88 -7.04
C GLY A 125 2.74 -25.37 -6.39
N GLY A 126 1.92 -24.61 -7.14
CA GLY A 126 0.73 -23.97 -6.61
C GLY A 126 1.02 -22.84 -5.63
N ILE A 127 -0.03 -22.25 -5.05
CA ILE A 127 0.10 -21.29 -3.94
C ILE A 127 -0.03 -21.95 -2.56
N HIS A 128 -0.27 -23.26 -2.49
CA HIS A 128 -0.61 -23.95 -1.24
C HIS A 128 0.46 -23.81 -0.16
N ALA A 129 1.75 -23.88 -0.54
CA ALA A 129 2.87 -23.68 0.37
C ALA A 129 2.83 -22.29 1.06
N TYR A 130 2.29 -21.27 0.39
CA TYR A 130 2.17 -19.92 0.93
C TYR A 130 0.94 -19.76 1.83
N LEU A 131 -0.15 -20.48 1.57
CA LEU A 131 -1.41 -20.34 2.31
C LEU A 131 -1.28 -20.69 3.80
N ASP A 132 -0.46 -21.69 4.12
CA ASP A 132 -0.18 -22.04 5.52
C ASP A 132 0.79 -21.06 6.18
N TYR A 133 1.72 -20.50 5.40
CA TYR A 133 2.71 -19.53 5.88
C TYR A 133 2.09 -18.19 6.29
N ILE A 134 1.04 -17.75 5.60
CA ILE A 134 0.37 -16.47 5.85
C ILE A 134 -0.60 -16.48 7.02
N ARG A 135 -0.81 -17.62 7.69
CA ARG A 135 -1.72 -17.69 8.84
C ARG A 135 -1.25 -16.75 9.96
N PRO A 136 -2.12 -15.86 10.47
CA PRO A 136 -1.81 -15.03 11.62
C PRO A 136 -1.40 -15.86 12.84
N SER A 137 -0.44 -15.39 13.62
CA SER A 137 -0.08 -16.01 14.90
C SER A 137 -0.03 -15.00 16.06
N TYR A 138 -0.11 -15.50 17.28
CA TYR A 138 0.06 -14.66 18.49
C TYR A 138 1.48 -14.07 18.56
N GLU A 139 2.49 -14.82 18.15
CA GLU A 139 3.89 -14.37 18.10
C GLU A 139 4.07 -13.15 17.19
N GLU A 140 3.42 -13.13 16.02
CA GLU A 140 3.43 -11.97 15.13
C GLU A 140 2.85 -10.73 15.80
N LEU A 141 1.76 -10.93 16.56
CA LEU A 141 1.11 -9.87 17.33
C LEU A 141 1.98 -9.39 18.49
N GLU A 142 2.69 -10.30 19.15
CA GLU A 142 3.53 -9.97 20.29
C GLU A 142 4.72 -9.11 19.88
N HIS A 143 5.43 -9.53 18.82
CA HIS A 143 6.67 -8.91 18.36
C HIS A 143 6.47 -7.81 17.31
N GLY A 144 5.30 -7.73 16.69
CA GLY A 144 5.04 -6.82 15.57
C GLY A 144 5.86 -7.18 14.32
N SER A 145 6.22 -8.46 14.19
CA SER A 145 7.02 -9.00 13.11
C SER A 145 6.15 -10.01 12.36
N TYR A 146 5.99 -9.87 11.05
CA TYR A 146 4.97 -10.61 10.31
C TYR A 146 5.59 -11.48 9.22
N ARG A 147 5.17 -12.76 9.16
CA ARG A 147 5.42 -13.65 8.04
C ARG A 147 4.52 -13.25 6.89
N VAL A 148 5.13 -12.74 5.83
CA VAL A 148 4.43 -12.20 4.66
C VAL A 148 4.92 -12.90 3.40
N VAL A 149 4.11 -12.82 2.35
CA VAL A 149 4.55 -13.15 1.00
C VAL A 149 4.91 -11.85 0.31
N VAL A 150 6.16 -11.74 -0.13
CA VAL A 150 6.63 -10.70 -1.03
C VAL A 150 6.17 -11.04 -2.44
N ILE A 151 5.60 -10.05 -3.12
CA ILE A 151 5.16 -10.16 -4.50
C ILE A 151 6.11 -9.33 -5.36
N THR A 152 6.76 -9.97 -6.31
CA THR A 152 7.64 -9.31 -7.28
C THR A 152 7.06 -9.50 -8.67
N LYS A 153 6.79 -8.38 -9.37
CA LYS A 153 6.40 -8.45 -10.77
C LYS A 153 7.65 -8.64 -11.63
N THR A 154 7.59 -9.55 -12.58
CA THR A 154 8.63 -9.84 -13.58
C THR A 154 8.01 -9.85 -14.98
N ASP A 155 8.84 -9.88 -16.01
CA ASP A 155 8.39 -10.00 -17.40
C ASP A 155 7.57 -11.28 -17.66
N GLN A 156 7.79 -12.33 -16.88
CA GLN A 156 7.10 -13.62 -17.03
C GLN A 156 5.88 -13.79 -16.12
N GLY A 157 5.52 -12.75 -15.36
CA GLY A 157 4.45 -12.80 -14.36
C GLY A 157 4.94 -12.47 -12.96
N TYR A 158 4.23 -12.94 -11.93
CA TYR A 158 4.57 -12.67 -10.53
C TYR A 158 5.42 -13.78 -9.93
N ASP A 159 6.52 -13.42 -9.26
CA ASP A 159 7.24 -14.29 -8.36
C ASP A 159 6.82 -14.02 -6.91
N LEU A 160 6.86 -15.07 -6.08
CA LEU A 160 6.42 -15.04 -4.69
C LEU A 160 7.52 -15.58 -3.78
N GLU A 161 7.90 -14.78 -2.78
CA GLU A 161 8.91 -15.13 -1.79
C GLU A 161 8.32 -15.04 -0.37
N MET A 162 8.60 -16.02 0.48
CA MET A 162 8.22 -15.96 1.89
C MET A 162 9.26 -15.15 2.67
N LYS A 163 8.83 -14.14 3.42
CA LYS A 163 9.74 -13.27 4.17
C LYS A 163 9.18 -12.88 5.52
N GLN A 164 10.08 -12.65 6.47
CA GLN A 164 9.74 -12.02 7.74
C GLN A 164 9.88 -10.50 7.62
N LEU A 165 8.78 -9.78 7.81
CA LEU A 165 8.78 -8.33 7.89
C LEU A 165 9.00 -7.89 9.35
N GLY A 166 10.15 -7.29 9.63
CA GLY A 166 10.47 -6.81 10.97
C GLY A 166 9.63 -5.60 11.41
N LYS A 167 9.62 -5.32 12.72
CA LYS A 167 8.81 -4.27 13.36
C LYS A 167 8.94 -2.88 12.74
N ARG A 168 10.13 -2.49 12.29
CA ARG A 168 10.36 -1.18 11.66
C ARG A 168 9.68 -1.09 10.30
N SER A 169 9.79 -2.13 9.49
CA SER A 169 9.19 -2.19 8.16
C SER A 169 7.68 -2.33 8.20
N SER A 170 7.16 -3.07 9.19
CA SER A 170 5.73 -3.23 9.41
C SER A 170 5.04 -2.01 10.03
N ALA A 171 5.80 -1.07 10.62
CA ALA A 171 5.26 0.19 11.10
C ALA A 171 4.85 1.17 9.97
N SER A 172 5.30 0.90 8.73
CA SER A 172 5.15 1.80 7.59
C SER A 172 4.36 1.15 6.44
N LEU A 173 3.41 0.26 6.73
CA LEU A 173 2.59 -0.37 5.69
C LEU A 173 1.61 0.63 5.08
N ILE A 174 1.61 0.69 3.75
CA ILE A 174 0.66 1.50 2.98
C ILE A 174 -0.09 0.54 2.05
N PRO A 175 -1.43 0.46 2.08
CA PRO A 175 -2.15 -0.38 1.13
C PRO A 175 -1.85 0.02 -0.31
N TYR A 176 -1.57 -0.94 -1.18
CA TYR A 176 -1.15 -0.65 -2.56
C TYR A 176 -2.23 0.12 -3.33
N TYR A 177 -3.52 -0.14 -3.08
CA TYR A 177 -4.61 0.60 -3.72
C TYR A 177 -4.65 2.10 -3.33
N VAL A 178 -4.16 2.46 -2.14
CA VAL A 178 -4.04 3.87 -1.71
C VAL A 178 -2.96 4.56 -2.53
N LEU A 179 -1.82 3.88 -2.68
CA LEU A 179 -0.73 4.35 -3.53
C LEU A 179 -1.18 4.45 -4.99
N ASP A 180 -1.89 3.41 -5.47
CA ASP A 180 -2.44 3.30 -6.83
C ASP A 180 -3.32 4.51 -7.19
N ALA A 181 -4.28 4.79 -6.32
CA ALA A 181 -5.19 5.93 -6.44
C ALA A 181 -4.48 7.28 -6.38
N PHE A 182 -3.47 7.42 -5.51
CA PHE A 182 -2.73 8.67 -5.39
C PHE A 182 -1.99 9.02 -6.67
N ALA A 183 -1.18 8.12 -7.21
CA ALA A 183 -0.42 8.48 -8.41
C ALA A 183 -1.32 8.67 -9.62
N SER A 184 -2.39 7.89 -9.76
CA SER A 184 -3.38 8.11 -10.82
C SER A 184 -3.87 9.55 -10.83
N ARG A 185 -4.15 10.11 -9.64
CA ARG A 185 -4.56 11.51 -9.48
C ARG A 185 -3.43 12.49 -9.73
N LEU A 186 -2.24 12.19 -9.19
CA LEU A 186 -1.04 13.00 -9.42
C LEU A 186 -0.77 13.13 -10.92
N VAL A 187 -0.63 12.02 -11.63
CA VAL A 187 -0.45 11.97 -13.09
C VAL A 187 -1.53 12.78 -13.80
N ASN A 188 -2.81 12.57 -13.48
CA ASN A 188 -3.90 13.33 -14.10
C ASN A 188 -3.83 14.84 -13.82
N HIS A 189 -3.42 15.24 -12.61
CA HIS A 189 -3.21 16.65 -12.27
C HIS A 189 -2.04 17.27 -13.04
N LEU A 190 -0.99 16.48 -13.27
CA LEU A 190 0.23 16.91 -13.96
C LEU A 190 0.09 16.91 -15.50
N LYS A 191 -0.89 16.19 -16.07
CA LYS A 191 -1.09 16.10 -17.53
C LYS A 191 -1.24 17.43 -18.26
N SER A 192 -1.72 18.47 -17.58
CA SER A 192 -2.07 19.76 -18.21
C SER A 192 -1.36 20.97 -17.59
N ARG A 193 -0.51 20.76 -16.58
CA ARG A 193 0.05 21.86 -15.78
C ARG A 193 1.48 21.57 -15.36
N TYR A 194 2.24 22.65 -15.21
CA TYR A 194 3.48 22.62 -14.44
C TYR A 194 3.18 22.73 -12.96
N VAL A 195 3.92 21.99 -12.15
CA VAL A 195 3.86 22.08 -10.69
C VAL A 195 5.26 22.07 -10.09
N THR A 196 5.40 22.68 -8.93
CA THR A 196 6.52 22.43 -8.04
C THR A 196 6.14 21.29 -7.10
N LEU A 197 6.80 20.15 -7.26
CA LEU A 197 6.65 18.99 -6.39
C LEU A 197 7.77 19.01 -5.34
N SER A 198 7.38 19.06 -4.06
CA SER A 198 8.31 18.94 -2.94
C SER A 198 8.24 17.52 -2.39
N TYR A 199 9.39 16.87 -2.19
CA TYR A 199 9.46 15.48 -1.72
C TYR A 199 10.67 15.26 -0.82
N GLN A 200 10.56 14.33 0.12
CA GLN A 200 11.65 13.97 1.03
C GLN A 200 12.45 12.79 0.46
N GLN A 201 13.77 12.93 0.38
CA GLN A 201 14.68 11.85 0.00
C GLN A 201 15.95 11.94 0.84
N ASN A 202 16.33 10.82 1.49
CA ASN A 202 17.47 10.78 2.42
C ASN A 202 17.36 11.82 3.54
N GLY A 203 16.16 12.07 4.07
CA GLY A 203 15.95 13.06 5.13
C GLY A 203 15.88 14.52 4.66
N ILE A 204 16.17 14.81 3.40
CA ILE A 204 16.23 16.17 2.85
C ILE A 204 14.99 16.42 1.98
N VAL A 205 14.34 17.57 2.16
CA VAL A 205 13.27 18.02 1.27
C VAL A 205 13.89 18.59 -0.01
N LYS A 206 13.51 18.01 -1.14
CA LYS A 206 13.88 18.43 -2.49
C LYS A 206 12.67 19.03 -3.19
N GLN A 207 12.92 19.93 -4.13
CA GLN A 207 11.90 20.53 -4.99
C GLN A 207 12.19 20.22 -6.45
N LEU A 208 11.14 20.00 -7.22
CA LEU A 208 11.20 19.68 -8.64
C LEU A 208 10.10 20.43 -9.37
N LEU A 209 10.45 21.26 -10.37
CA LEU A 209 9.46 21.80 -11.29
C LEU A 209 9.22 20.74 -12.39
N THR A 210 8.01 20.20 -12.44
CA THR A 210 7.69 19.10 -13.35
C THR A 210 6.31 19.23 -14.00
N THR A 211 6.07 18.42 -15.02
CA THR A 211 4.76 18.13 -15.61
C THR A 211 4.75 16.68 -16.09
N PHE A 212 3.55 16.18 -16.38
CA PHE A 212 3.33 14.85 -16.96
C PHE A 212 2.50 14.95 -18.25
N ASP A 213 2.60 16.08 -18.93
CA ASP A 213 2.08 16.28 -20.28
C ASP A 213 2.69 15.21 -21.21
N PRO A 214 1.88 14.26 -21.73
CA PRO A 214 2.38 13.14 -22.52
C PRO A 214 3.15 13.61 -23.76
N VAL A 215 2.72 14.69 -24.41
CA VAL A 215 3.39 15.22 -25.61
C VAL A 215 4.81 15.69 -25.26
N LYS A 216 4.95 16.43 -24.15
CA LYS A 216 6.25 16.90 -23.67
C LYS A 216 7.12 15.74 -23.20
N TYR A 217 6.53 14.76 -22.53
CA TYR A 217 7.23 13.58 -22.07
C TYR A 217 7.82 12.76 -23.22
N CYS A 218 7.02 12.53 -24.26
CA CYS A 218 7.45 11.82 -25.47
C CYS A 218 8.49 12.60 -26.27
N HIS A 219 8.28 13.91 -26.45
CA HIS A 219 9.26 14.78 -27.10
C HIS A 219 10.62 14.75 -26.38
N TYR A 220 10.59 14.80 -25.05
CA TYR A 220 11.80 14.77 -24.23
C TYR A 220 12.53 13.43 -24.32
N LEU A 221 11.80 12.32 -24.29
CA LEU A 221 12.36 10.98 -24.45
C LEU A 221 12.72 10.61 -25.90
N ASN A 222 12.34 11.45 -26.87
CA ASN A 222 12.46 11.19 -28.30
C ASN A 222 11.82 9.84 -28.71
N VAL A 223 10.59 9.60 -28.23
CA VAL A 223 9.80 8.41 -28.53
C VAL A 223 8.44 8.80 -29.10
N SER A 224 7.75 7.84 -29.72
CA SER A 224 6.36 8.03 -30.14
C SER A 224 5.43 8.22 -28.94
N LEU A 225 4.23 8.77 -29.17
CA LEU A 225 3.22 8.94 -28.11
C LEU A 225 2.83 7.59 -27.48
N GLU A 226 2.66 6.56 -28.32
CA GLU A 226 2.30 5.20 -27.88
C GLU A 226 3.38 4.58 -26.99
N GLU A 227 4.65 4.67 -27.41
CA GLU A 227 5.78 4.18 -26.61
C GLU A 227 5.94 4.97 -25.30
N GLY A 228 5.75 6.30 -25.35
CA GLY A 228 5.79 7.13 -24.16
C GLY A 228 4.68 6.76 -23.17
N GLU A 229 3.44 6.57 -23.61
CA GLU A 229 2.35 6.11 -22.75
C GLU A 229 2.64 4.73 -22.13
N GLN A 230 3.28 3.83 -22.85
CA GLN A 230 3.72 2.53 -22.32
C GLN A 230 4.83 2.66 -21.27
N ILE A 231 5.82 3.52 -21.49
CA ILE A 231 6.87 3.83 -20.51
C ILE A 231 6.25 4.42 -19.25
N LEU A 232 5.30 5.35 -19.41
CA LEU A 232 4.57 5.95 -18.30
C LEU A 232 3.76 4.92 -17.49
N ALA A 233 3.10 3.98 -18.17
CA ALA A 233 2.39 2.89 -17.52
C ALA A 233 3.35 1.90 -16.83
N ARG A 234 4.56 1.70 -17.38
CA ARG A 234 5.56 0.78 -16.82
C ARG A 234 6.16 1.30 -15.52
N ASP A 235 6.59 2.56 -15.48
CA ASP A 235 7.16 3.19 -14.29
C ASP A 235 6.25 3.07 -13.07
N TRP A 236 4.94 2.93 -13.29
CA TRP A 236 3.94 2.76 -12.25
C TRP A 236 3.80 1.36 -11.67
N HIS A 237 4.05 0.34 -12.50
CA HIS A 237 3.79 -1.05 -12.16
C HIS A 237 5.05 -1.90 -12.07
N ASP A 238 6.22 -1.32 -12.30
CA ASP A 238 7.50 -2.01 -12.18
C ASP A 238 7.84 -2.25 -10.70
N ALA A 239 8.40 -3.43 -10.44
CA ALA A 239 8.84 -3.80 -9.10
C ALA A 239 10.06 -2.98 -8.66
N ASP A 240 10.94 -2.62 -9.61
CA ASP A 240 12.17 -1.89 -9.35
C ASP A 240 11.93 -0.39 -9.06
N THR A 241 10.80 0.15 -9.51
CA THR A 241 10.40 1.55 -9.28
C THR A 241 9.23 1.68 -8.32
N LEU A 242 8.86 0.62 -7.59
CA LEU A 242 7.70 0.64 -6.70
C LEU A 242 7.75 1.81 -5.71
N GLY A 243 6.71 2.64 -5.72
CA GLY A 243 6.63 3.82 -4.85
C GLY A 243 7.41 5.03 -5.36
N TYR A 244 7.99 4.95 -6.56
CA TYR A 244 8.64 6.04 -7.27
C TYR A 244 7.92 6.36 -8.58
N LEU A 245 8.06 7.61 -9.03
CA LEU A 245 7.67 8.05 -10.36
C LEU A 245 8.79 8.88 -10.97
N SER A 246 9.09 8.63 -12.24
CA SER A 246 10.07 9.42 -12.96
C SER A 246 9.43 10.66 -13.57
N PHE A 247 10.07 11.80 -13.37
CA PHE A 247 9.58 13.10 -13.79
C PHE A 247 10.66 13.86 -14.54
N ILE A 248 10.26 14.66 -15.53
CA ILE A 248 11.18 15.60 -16.19
C ILE A 248 11.44 16.75 -15.22
N ASP A 249 12.72 17.12 -15.09
CA ASP A 249 13.14 18.31 -14.35
C ASP A 249 13.20 19.51 -15.28
N HIS A 250 12.22 20.43 -15.16
CA HIS A 250 12.21 21.65 -15.97
C HIS A 250 13.19 22.71 -15.49
N LEU A 251 13.82 22.55 -14.31
CA LEU A 251 14.88 23.43 -13.85
C LEU A 251 16.25 23.02 -14.42
N HIS A 252 16.43 21.73 -14.74
CA HIS A 252 17.68 21.19 -15.27
C HIS A 252 17.44 20.47 -16.60
N PRO A 253 17.82 21.07 -17.75
CA PRO A 253 17.65 20.45 -19.06
C PRO A 253 18.26 19.05 -19.13
N ASN A 254 17.59 18.15 -19.86
CA ASN A 254 18.03 16.76 -20.09
C ASN A 254 18.23 15.93 -18.81
N ARG A 255 17.54 16.29 -17.72
CA ARG A 255 17.45 15.47 -16.51
C ARG A 255 16.05 14.90 -16.25
N MET A 256 15.99 13.57 -16.05
CA MET A 256 14.87 12.92 -15.37
C MET A 256 15.21 12.64 -13.90
N VAL A 257 14.20 12.75 -13.05
CA VAL A 257 14.33 12.58 -11.60
C VAL A 257 13.29 11.57 -11.14
N SER A 258 13.75 10.49 -10.51
CA SER A 258 12.89 9.53 -9.84
C SER A 258 12.49 10.07 -8.46
N VAL A 259 11.19 10.27 -8.26
CA VAL A 259 10.60 10.87 -7.07
C VAL A 259 9.87 9.79 -6.27
N PRO A 260 10.23 9.57 -4.99
CA PRO A 260 9.47 8.70 -4.11
C PRO A 260 8.13 9.34 -3.77
N ILE A 261 7.06 8.95 -4.44
CA ILE A 261 5.73 9.54 -4.24
C ILE A 261 5.16 9.25 -2.84
N ILE A 262 5.64 8.17 -2.19
CA ILE A 262 5.33 7.85 -0.79
C ILE A 262 5.82 8.96 0.16
N HIS A 263 6.82 9.72 -0.27
CA HIS A 263 7.44 10.82 0.46
C HIS A 263 7.19 12.18 -0.21
N THR A 264 6.15 12.30 -1.04
CA THR A 264 5.67 13.62 -1.48
C THR A 264 5.24 14.42 -0.26
N VAL A 265 5.81 15.61 -0.10
CA VAL A 265 5.50 16.55 1.00
C VAL A 265 4.45 17.53 0.55
N SER A 266 4.58 18.11 -0.63
CA SER A 266 3.59 19.05 -1.16
C SER A 266 3.64 19.18 -2.67
N ILE A 267 2.54 19.61 -3.26
CA ILE A 267 2.49 19.99 -4.68
C ILE A 267 1.85 21.37 -4.76
N THR A 268 2.52 22.30 -5.44
CA THR A 268 2.06 23.67 -5.59
C THR A 268 2.17 24.12 -7.04
N HIS A 269 1.33 25.07 -7.44
CA HIS A 269 1.55 25.74 -8.72
C HIS A 269 2.83 26.58 -8.64
N PRO A 270 3.62 26.62 -9.72
CA PRO A 270 4.78 27.50 -9.75
C PRO A 270 4.31 28.93 -9.51
N PHE A 271 4.98 29.64 -8.60
CA PHE A 271 4.78 31.07 -8.46
C PHE A 271 5.20 31.72 -9.78
N ILE A 272 4.22 32.17 -10.56
CA ILE A 272 4.49 33.09 -11.67
C ILE A 272 4.79 34.43 -10.99
N ILE A 273 6.07 34.75 -10.84
CA ILE A 273 6.46 36.14 -10.62
C ILE A 273 6.25 36.80 -11.99
N SER A 274 5.07 37.41 -12.16
CA SER A 274 4.77 38.33 -13.26
C SER A 274 5.60 39.59 -13.14
#